data_AF-A0A6N2RV28-F1
#
_entry.id   AF-A0A6N2RV28-F1
#
_cell.length_a   1.000
_cell.length_b   1.000
_cell.length_c   1.000
_cell.angle_alpha   90.00
_cell.angle_beta   90.00
_cell.angle_gamma   90.00
#
_symmetry.space_group_name_H-M   'P 1'
#
loop_
_entity.id
_entity.type
_entity.pdbx_description
1 polymer ?
#
loop_
_entity_poly.entity_id
_entity_poly.type
_entity_poly.pdbx_seq_one_letter_code
_entity_poly.pdbx_strand_id
1 'polypeptide(L)'
;MGGTLVQDEEAIKRIEELIVSDRASTMLVCIQGTREGEPWGEIYNCYLREPVLFNGAGDMVLKLDEMCNWVGAPHPTTDYRFLNREMERQYREDSAHHPQVSRDNLVYSIDRIPFQHALKAREVLVVYIKYRQNSSLQGSVRGRITKGEVVSFRSALELMRMVRMIQV
;
A
#
# COMPACT_ATOMS: atom_id res chain seq x y z
N MET A 1 31.84 8.33 -10.27
CA MET A 1 30.62 7.50 -10.34
C MET A 1 30.13 7.02 -8.96
N GLY A 2 30.58 7.60 -7.82
CA GLY A 2 30.19 7.14 -6.47
C GLY A 2 29.13 7.99 -5.76
N GLY A 3 28.59 9.05 -6.37
CA GLY A 3 27.65 9.97 -5.73
C GLY A 3 26.19 9.47 -5.70
N THR A 4 25.76 8.76 -6.75
CA THR A 4 24.37 8.28 -6.88
C THR A 4 24.09 7.10 -5.95
N LEU A 5 25.05 6.17 -5.80
CA LEU A 5 24.90 4.98 -4.96
C LEU A 5 24.73 5.33 -3.46
N VAL A 6 25.47 6.33 -2.96
CA VAL A 6 25.38 6.78 -1.57
C VAL A 6 24.06 7.50 -1.29
N GLN A 7 23.53 8.24 -2.27
CA GLN A 7 22.21 8.88 -2.17
C GLN A 7 21.07 7.85 -2.18
N ASP A 8 21.20 6.80 -2.98
CA ASP A 8 20.23 5.71 -3.05
C ASP A 8 20.21 4.91 -1.74
N GLU A 9 21.36 4.59 -1.14
CA GLU A 9 21.43 3.88 0.16
C GLU A 9 20.80 4.68 1.31
N GLU A 10 21.05 5.99 1.37
CA GLU A 10 20.47 6.88 2.39
C GLU A 10 18.95 7.03 2.18
N ALA A 11 18.47 7.09 0.93
CA ALA A 11 17.05 7.13 0.61
C ALA A 11 16.36 5.79 0.94
N ILE A 12 17.02 4.66 0.67
CA ILE A 12 16.54 3.32 1.07
C ILE A 12 16.39 3.29 2.58
N LYS A 13 17.46 3.57 3.32
CA LYS A 13 17.47 3.56 4.80
C LYS A 13 16.37 4.44 5.38
N ARG A 14 16.14 5.63 4.82
CA ARG A 14 15.02 6.49 5.22
C ARG A 14 13.66 5.84 5.01
N ILE A 15 13.45 5.15 3.89
CA ILE A 15 12.22 4.39 3.61
C ILE A 15 12.10 3.19 4.56
N GLU A 16 13.18 2.46 4.83
CA GLU A 16 13.20 1.35 5.78
C GLU A 16 12.81 1.80 7.19
N GLU A 17 13.34 2.95 7.65
CA GLU A 17 12.99 3.59 8.92
C GLU A 17 11.49 3.97 8.99
N LEU A 18 10.80 4.12 7.85
CA LEU A 18 9.35 4.36 7.83
C LEU A 18 8.52 3.11 8.14
N ILE A 19 9.07 1.90 7.91
CA ILE A 19 8.34 0.62 7.90
C ILE A 19 8.31 -0.06 9.29
N VAL A 20 9.01 0.49 10.28
CA VAL A 20 9.55 -0.26 11.43
C VAL A 20 8.51 -0.82 12.43
N SER A 21 7.29 -0.30 12.57
CA SER A 21 6.45 -0.68 13.72
C SER A 21 5.49 -1.85 13.53
N ASP A 22 4.96 -2.08 12.31
CA ASP A 22 4.08 -3.20 12.00
C ASP A 22 4.09 -3.46 10.49
N ARG A 23 4.86 -4.48 10.10
CA ARG A 23 5.18 -4.74 8.70
C ARG A 23 4.00 -5.29 7.90
N ALA A 24 3.00 -5.85 8.59
CA ALA A 24 1.83 -6.46 7.94
C ALA A 24 0.87 -5.37 7.46
N SER A 25 0.65 -4.39 8.31
CA SER A 25 -0.23 -3.26 8.07
C SER A 25 0.44 -2.10 7.30
N THR A 26 1.74 -2.20 7.01
CA THR A 26 2.48 -1.20 6.24
C THR A 26 2.53 -1.56 4.76
N MET A 27 2.05 -0.65 3.91
CA MET A 27 1.99 -0.78 2.46
C MET A 27 2.84 0.33 1.83
N LEU A 28 3.78 -0.03 0.96
CA LEU A 28 4.59 0.92 0.22
C LEU A 28 3.93 1.16 -1.15
N VAL A 29 3.25 2.30 -1.29
CA VAL A 29 2.59 2.72 -2.53
C VAL A 29 3.58 3.53 -3.35
N CYS A 30 3.96 2.98 -4.50
CA CYS A 30 4.76 3.65 -5.51
C CYS A 30 3.81 4.22 -6.57
N ILE A 31 3.90 5.52 -6.83
CA ILE A 31 3.11 6.22 -7.85
C ILE A 31 4.03 6.55 -9.02
N GLN A 32 3.71 6.01 -10.19
CA GLN A 32 4.50 6.15 -11.42
C GLN A 32 4.06 7.38 -12.23
N GLY A 33 2.82 7.82 -12.06
CA GLY A 33 2.31 9.05 -12.67
C GLY A 33 0.79 9.16 -12.55
N THR A 34 0.22 10.07 -13.33
CA THR A 34 -1.22 10.27 -13.45
C THR A 34 -1.69 9.99 -14.88
N ARG A 35 -2.88 9.40 -15.01
CA ARG A 35 -3.58 9.19 -16.29
C ARG A 35 -5.02 9.63 -16.12
N GLU A 36 -5.49 10.54 -16.98
CA GLU A 36 -6.86 11.07 -16.91
C GLU A 36 -7.23 11.68 -15.53
N GLY A 37 -6.23 12.26 -14.84
CA GLY A 37 -6.40 12.85 -13.51
C GLY A 37 -6.40 11.84 -12.34
N GLU A 38 -6.15 10.56 -12.62
CA GLU A 38 -6.10 9.50 -11.61
C GLU A 38 -4.67 8.93 -11.49
N PRO A 39 -4.17 8.66 -10.27
CA PRO A 39 -2.83 8.14 -10.07
C PRO A 39 -2.78 6.65 -10.39
N TRP A 40 -1.69 6.18 -10.98
CA TRP A 40 -1.47 4.76 -11.24
C TRP A 40 -0.12 4.31 -10.71
N GLY A 41 -0.03 3.03 -10.36
CA GLY A 41 1.22 2.47 -9.89
C GLY A 41 1.17 1.10 -9.27
N GLU A 42 2.03 0.89 -8.26
CA GLU A 42 2.29 -0.41 -7.64
C GLU A 42 2.28 -0.31 -6.11
N ILE A 43 1.74 -1.32 -5.45
CA ILE A 43 1.74 -1.45 -3.99
C ILE A 43 2.60 -2.65 -3.60
N TYR A 44 3.56 -2.39 -2.72
CA TYR A 44 4.43 -3.40 -2.14
C TYR A 44 4.08 -3.65 -0.67
N ASN A 45 4.18 -4.90 -0.25
CA ASN A 45 4.09 -5.31 1.14
C ASN A 45 5.12 -6.42 1.38
N CYS A 46 5.75 -6.44 2.55
CA CYS A 46 6.82 -7.39 2.84
C CYS A 46 6.39 -8.87 2.88
N TYR A 47 5.08 -9.15 3.00
CA TYR A 47 4.52 -10.50 3.02
C TYR A 47 4.05 -10.98 1.63
N LEU A 48 4.04 -10.09 0.64
CA LEU A 48 3.66 -10.41 -0.74
C LEU A 48 4.90 -10.55 -1.61
N ARG A 49 4.90 -11.57 -2.48
CA ARG A 49 6.02 -11.82 -3.40
C ARG A 49 6.01 -10.91 -4.63
N GLU A 50 4.82 -10.51 -5.07
CA GLU A 50 4.62 -9.69 -6.26
C GLU A 50 3.94 -8.36 -5.89
N PRO A 51 4.26 -7.25 -6.57
CA PRO A 51 3.57 -5.99 -6.38
C PRO A 51 2.12 -6.05 -6.89
N VAL A 52 1.24 -5.32 -6.22
CA VAL A 52 -0.16 -5.17 -6.62
C VAL A 52 -0.28 -3.91 -7.47
N LEU A 53 -0.58 -4.07 -8.76
CA LEU A 53 -0.79 -2.93 -9.66
C LEU A 53 -2.09 -2.21 -9.29
N PHE A 54 -2.15 -0.88 -9.37
CA PHE A 54 -3.39 -0.11 -9.21
C PHE A 54 -3.54 0.98 -10.27
N ASN A 55 -4.79 1.34 -10.57
CA ASN A 55 -5.15 2.44 -11.47
C ASN A 55 -6.32 3.26 -10.90
N GLY A 56 -5.98 4.45 -10.41
CA GLY A 56 -6.87 5.38 -9.73
C GLY A 56 -6.92 5.21 -8.23
N ALA A 57 -7.31 6.28 -7.55
CA ALA A 57 -7.30 6.32 -6.08
C ALA A 57 -8.31 5.35 -5.46
N GLY A 58 -9.45 5.12 -6.13
CA GLY A 58 -10.46 4.15 -5.70
C GLY A 58 -9.94 2.71 -5.75
N ASP A 59 -9.38 2.32 -6.88
CA ASP A 59 -8.76 0.99 -7.07
C ASP A 59 -7.62 0.77 -6.07
N MET A 60 -6.76 1.78 -5.88
CA MET A 60 -5.69 1.74 -4.88
C MET A 60 -6.23 1.41 -3.47
N VAL A 61 -7.29 2.09 -3.04
CA VAL A 61 -7.86 1.90 -1.70
C VAL A 61 -8.54 0.54 -1.54
N LEU A 62 -9.21 0.03 -2.58
CA LEU A 62 -9.78 -1.32 -2.57
C LEU A 62 -8.68 -2.39 -2.48
N LYS A 63 -7.58 -2.21 -3.23
CA LYS A 63 -6.41 -3.10 -3.18
C LYS A 63 -5.71 -3.07 -1.83
N LEU A 64 -5.57 -1.91 -1.19
CA LEU A 64 -5.06 -1.83 0.18
C LEU A 64 -5.92 -2.65 1.16
N ASP A 65 -7.24 -2.61 1.02
CA ASP A 65 -8.17 -3.37 1.86
C ASP A 65 -8.07 -4.89 1.60
N GLU A 66 -7.98 -5.30 0.34
CA GLU A 66 -7.76 -6.71 -0.04
C GLU A 66 -6.41 -7.25 0.44
N MET A 67 -5.34 -6.45 0.29
CA MET A 67 -4.02 -6.82 0.80
C MET A 67 -4.04 -7.06 2.31
N CYS A 68 -4.81 -6.28 3.08
CA CYS A 68 -4.98 -6.53 4.52
C CYS A 68 -5.64 -7.90 4.79
N ASN A 69 -6.58 -8.34 3.94
CA ASN A 69 -7.17 -9.68 4.06
C ASN A 69 -6.13 -10.78 3.75
N TRP A 70 -5.32 -10.60 2.70
CA TRP A 70 -4.31 -11.58 2.31
C TRP A 70 -3.22 -11.74 3.38
N VAL A 71 -2.69 -10.60 3.86
CA VAL A 71 -1.68 -10.60 4.93
C VAL A 71 -2.28 -11.08 6.25
N GLY A 72 -3.59 -10.87 6.45
CA GLY A 72 -4.31 -11.25 7.66
C GLY A 72 -4.20 -10.21 8.79
N ALA A 73 -3.79 -8.98 8.48
CA ALA A 73 -3.77 -7.86 9.42
C ALA A 73 -3.80 -6.51 8.68
N PRO A 74 -4.47 -5.49 9.24
CA PRO A 74 -5.40 -5.58 10.36
C PRO A 74 -6.71 -6.30 9.97
N HIS A 75 -7.38 -6.90 10.95
CA HIS A 75 -8.66 -7.59 10.73
C HIS A 75 -9.81 -6.58 10.60
N PRO A 76 -10.75 -6.80 9.66
CA PRO A 76 -11.93 -5.97 9.55
C PRO A 76 -12.88 -6.21 10.73
N THR A 77 -13.54 -5.17 11.22
CA THR A 77 -14.55 -5.30 12.29
C THR A 77 -15.97 -5.48 11.75
N THR A 78 -16.14 -5.53 10.42
CA THR A 78 -17.44 -5.64 9.75
C THR A 78 -17.31 -6.54 8.54
N ASP A 79 -18.35 -7.30 8.22
CA ASP A 79 -18.44 -8.05 6.97
C ASP A 79 -18.68 -7.14 5.76
N TYR A 80 -18.24 -7.59 4.58
CA TYR A 80 -18.52 -6.92 3.32
C TYR A 80 -19.99 -6.99 2.95
N ARG A 81 -20.48 -5.92 2.32
CA ARG A 81 -21.83 -5.85 1.77
C ARG A 81 -21.76 -5.75 0.25
N PHE A 82 -22.65 -6.49 -0.41
CA PHE A 82 -22.76 -6.54 -1.85
C PHE A 82 -24.17 -6.16 -2.26
N LEU A 83 -24.33 -5.57 -3.45
CA LEU A 83 -25.64 -5.18 -3.96
C LEU A 83 -26.52 -6.38 -4.29
N ASN A 84 -25.90 -7.52 -4.62
CA ASN A 84 -26.59 -8.79 -4.86
C ASN A 84 -25.65 -9.98 -4.56
N ARG A 85 -26.22 -11.19 -4.53
CA ARG A 85 -25.50 -12.44 -4.23
C ARG A 85 -24.50 -12.86 -5.31
N GLU A 86 -24.73 -12.47 -6.55
CA GLU A 86 -23.82 -12.80 -7.66
C GLU A 86 -22.51 -12.02 -7.52
N MET A 87 -22.57 -10.74 -7.17
CA MET A 87 -21.40 -9.93 -6.88
C MET A 87 -20.63 -10.44 -5.65
N GLU A 88 -21.34 -10.89 -4.61
CA GLU A 88 -20.69 -11.53 -3.45
C GLU A 88 -19.94 -12.80 -3.86
N ARG A 89 -20.58 -13.66 -4.66
CA ARG A 89 -19.97 -14.91 -5.15
C ARG A 89 -18.71 -14.60 -5.96
N GLN A 90 -18.82 -13.68 -6.92
CA GLN A 90 -17.69 -13.27 -7.75
C GLN A 90 -16.55 -12.70 -6.91
N TYR A 91 -16.84 -11.80 -5.95
CA TYR A 91 -15.81 -11.25 -5.07
C TYR A 91 -15.08 -12.33 -4.26
N ARG A 92 -15.83 -13.31 -3.72
CA ARG A 92 -15.23 -14.42 -2.95
C ARG A 92 -14.40 -15.34 -3.83
N GLU A 93 -14.83 -15.59 -5.06
CA GLU A 93 -14.07 -16.36 -6.06
C GLU A 93 -12.79 -15.61 -6.42
N ASP A 94 -12.87 -14.34 -6.80
CA ASP A 94 -11.71 -13.51 -7.17
C ASP A 94 -10.71 -13.39 -6.00
N SER A 95 -11.21 -13.18 -4.78
CA SER A 95 -10.39 -13.10 -3.55
C SER A 95 -9.71 -14.43 -3.21
N ALA A 96 -10.28 -15.57 -3.63
CA ALA A 96 -9.69 -16.89 -3.40
C ALA A 96 -8.56 -17.21 -4.39
N HIS A 97 -8.51 -16.54 -5.55
CA HIS A 97 -7.54 -16.81 -6.62
C HIS A 97 -6.22 -16.04 -6.48
N HIS A 98 -5.84 -15.57 -5.28
CA HIS A 98 -4.56 -14.89 -5.08
C HIS A 98 -3.49 -15.81 -4.46
N PRO A 99 -2.53 -16.30 -5.26
CA PRO A 99 -1.36 -17.00 -4.74
C PRO A 99 -0.34 -15.98 -4.19
N GLN A 100 0.49 -16.44 -3.26
CA GLN A 100 1.77 -15.84 -2.84
C GLN A 100 1.81 -14.96 -1.57
N VAL A 101 0.91 -15.18 -0.60
CA VAL A 101 1.23 -14.84 0.79
C VAL A 101 2.21 -15.88 1.31
N SER A 102 3.46 -15.50 1.50
CA SER A 102 4.50 -16.42 1.96
C SER A 102 4.64 -16.31 3.47
N ARG A 103 3.91 -17.14 4.24
CA ARG A 103 4.03 -17.16 5.71
C ARG A 103 5.24 -17.96 6.23
N ASP A 104 5.96 -18.65 5.35
CA ASP A 104 6.96 -19.66 5.73
C ASP A 104 8.33 -19.16 6.19
N ASN A 105 8.61 -17.85 6.22
CA ASN A 105 9.90 -17.36 6.72
C ASN A 105 9.71 -16.11 7.58
N LEU A 106 9.73 -16.24 8.90
CA LEU A 106 9.73 -15.13 9.87
C LEU A 106 11.05 -14.31 9.84
N VAL A 107 11.76 -14.32 8.71
CA VAL A 107 12.98 -13.55 8.42
C VAL A 107 12.81 -12.90 7.04
N TYR A 108 11.73 -12.13 6.86
CA TYR A 108 11.63 -11.23 5.70
C TYR A 108 12.33 -9.94 6.04
N SER A 109 13.58 -9.81 5.57
CA SER A 109 14.28 -8.53 5.60
C SER A 109 13.61 -7.57 4.63
N ILE A 110 13.71 -6.30 4.99
CA ILE A 110 13.21 -5.18 4.20
C ILE A 110 13.78 -5.26 2.76
N ASP A 111 14.97 -5.85 2.58
CA ASP A 111 15.68 -6.15 1.32
C ASP A 111 14.85 -6.79 0.19
N ARG A 112 13.68 -7.40 0.46
CA ARG A 112 12.81 -7.96 -0.60
C ARG A 112 11.85 -6.95 -1.21
N ILE A 113 11.59 -5.82 -0.56
CA ILE A 113 10.93 -4.71 -1.23
C ILE A 113 11.97 -4.20 -2.23
N PRO A 114 11.69 -4.19 -3.54
CA PRO A 114 12.64 -3.70 -4.52
C PRO A 114 12.70 -2.18 -4.39
N PHE A 115 13.38 -1.66 -3.36
CA PHE A 115 13.49 -0.23 -3.12
C PHE A 115 14.11 0.48 -4.31
N GLN A 116 14.95 -0.20 -5.09
CA GLN A 116 15.44 0.33 -6.37
C GLN A 116 14.32 0.66 -7.35
N HIS A 117 13.20 -0.07 -7.34
CA HIS A 117 12.00 0.28 -8.11
C HIS A 117 11.23 1.42 -7.45
N ALA A 118 11.11 1.43 -6.12
CA ALA A 118 10.50 2.54 -5.40
C ALA A 118 11.24 3.87 -5.61
N LEU A 119 12.56 3.85 -5.72
CA LEU A 119 13.39 5.02 -6.02
C LEU A 119 13.08 5.60 -7.42
N LYS A 120 12.71 4.75 -8.39
CA LYS A 120 12.31 5.16 -9.74
C LYS A 120 10.88 5.70 -9.81
N ALA A 121 10.05 5.46 -8.80
CA ALA A 121 8.70 6.01 -8.74
C ALA A 121 8.76 7.55 -8.62
N ARG A 122 7.81 8.22 -9.28
CA ARG A 122 7.68 9.68 -9.18
C ARG A 122 7.37 10.09 -7.75
N GLU A 123 6.47 9.34 -7.11
CA GLU A 123 6.19 9.48 -5.69
C GLU A 123 6.12 8.16 -4.95
N VAL A 124 6.46 8.22 -3.66
CA VAL A 124 6.43 7.07 -2.75
C VAL A 124 5.73 7.46 -1.47
N LEU A 125 4.70 6.69 -1.11
CA LEU A 125 3.96 6.81 0.13
C LEU A 125 4.10 5.51 0.92
N VAL A 126 4.42 5.64 2.19
CA VAL A 126 4.29 4.59 3.19
C VAL A 126 2.94 4.77 3.85
N VAL A 127 2.01 3.90 3.50
CA VAL A 127 0.65 3.85 4.04
C VAL A 127 0.63 2.82 5.16
N TYR A 128 0.36 3.26 6.39
CA TYR A 128 0.14 2.39 7.52
C TYR A 128 -1.36 2.30 7.82
N ILE A 129 -1.94 1.11 7.69
CA ILE A 129 -3.35 0.85 8.02
C ILE A 129 -3.45 0.50 9.50
N LYS A 130 -3.96 1.43 10.31
CA LYS A 130 -4.09 1.23 11.76
C LYS A 130 -5.34 0.43 12.13
N TYR A 131 -6.46 0.75 11.50
CA TYR A 131 -7.76 0.14 11.79
C TYR A 131 -8.57 -0.10 10.52
N ARG A 132 -9.45 -1.12 10.60
CA ARG A 132 -10.48 -1.43 9.60
C ARG A 132 -11.86 -1.44 10.25
N GLN A 133 -12.28 -0.25 10.68
CA GLN A 133 -13.52 -0.04 11.43
C GLN A 133 -14.56 0.71 10.60
N ASN A 134 -15.84 0.47 10.92
CA ASN A 134 -16.98 1.12 10.26
C ASN A 134 -16.96 0.94 8.72
N SER A 135 -16.55 -0.26 8.26
CA SER A 135 -16.40 -0.57 6.83
C SER A 135 -15.50 0.42 6.09
N SER A 136 -14.41 0.87 6.74
CA SER A 136 -13.45 1.82 6.18
C SER A 136 -12.02 1.55 6.67
N LEU A 137 -11.04 2.17 6.02
CA LEU A 137 -9.64 2.18 6.44
C LEU A 137 -9.31 3.43 7.25
N GLN A 138 -8.60 3.28 8.36
CA GLN A 138 -8.03 4.39 9.12
C GLN A 138 -6.54 4.15 9.35
N GLY A 139 -5.74 5.21 9.32
CA GLY A 139 -4.30 5.03 9.38
C GLY A 139 -3.51 6.31 9.18
N SER A 140 -2.29 6.16 8.67
CA SER A 140 -1.40 7.28 8.39
C SER A 140 -0.61 7.08 7.11
N VAL A 141 -0.23 8.19 6.50
CA VAL A 141 0.66 8.28 5.35
C VAL A 141 1.90 9.07 5.71
N ARG A 142 3.04 8.60 5.23
CA ARG A 142 4.32 9.33 5.25
C ARG A 142 4.99 9.15 3.89
N GLY A 143 5.64 10.18 3.36
CA GLY A 143 6.30 10.09 2.05
C GLY A 143 7.10 11.34 1.72
N ARG A 144 7.58 11.45 0.47
CA ARG A 144 8.33 12.64 0.03
C ARG A 144 7.45 13.89 0.09
N ILE A 145 6.19 13.77 -0.36
CA ILE A 145 5.22 14.89 -0.34
C ILE A 145 4.89 15.38 1.08
N THR A 146 4.93 14.51 2.08
CA THR A 146 4.75 14.91 3.49
C THR A 146 6.03 15.41 4.13
N LYS A 147 7.15 15.47 3.38
CA LYS A 147 8.50 15.76 3.88
C LYS A 147 8.93 14.84 5.02
N GLY A 148 8.41 13.61 5.01
CA GLY A 148 8.63 12.67 6.11
C GLY A 148 7.80 12.95 7.36
N GLU A 149 6.81 13.85 7.34
CA GLU A 149 5.85 13.95 8.44
C GLU A 149 4.78 12.86 8.33
N VAL A 150 4.27 12.41 9.49
CA VAL A 150 3.18 11.44 9.57
C VAL A 150 1.85 12.19 9.48
N VAL A 151 1.08 11.94 8.42
CA VAL A 151 -0.25 12.54 8.21
C VAL A 151 -1.31 11.47 8.39
N SER A 152 -2.21 11.66 9.36
CA SER A 152 -3.29 10.70 9.62
C SER A 152 -4.46 10.86 8.65
N PHE A 153 -5.10 9.74 8.28
CA PHE A 153 -6.38 9.71 7.59
C PHE A 153 -7.41 8.92 8.40
N ARG A 154 -8.66 9.36 8.39
CA ARG A 154 -9.76 8.83 9.22
C ARG A 154 -10.73 7.95 8.44
N SER A 155 -10.57 7.88 7.12
CA SER A 155 -11.37 7.02 6.26
C SER A 155 -10.67 6.74 4.93
N ALA A 156 -11.10 5.67 4.28
CA ALA A 156 -10.78 5.36 2.90
C ALA A 156 -11.02 6.56 1.95
N LEU A 157 -12.15 7.25 2.09
CA LEU A 157 -12.50 8.42 1.28
C LEU A 157 -11.55 9.60 1.49
N GLU A 158 -11.11 9.82 2.73
CA GLU A 158 -10.13 10.85 3.05
C GLU A 158 -8.78 10.53 2.39
N LEU A 159 -8.33 9.28 2.47
CA LEU A 159 -7.11 8.82 1.79
C LEU A 159 -7.21 8.99 0.27
N MET A 160 -8.33 8.59 -0.34
CA MET A 160 -8.57 8.79 -1.78
C MET A 160 -8.44 10.27 -2.16
N ARG A 161 -9.09 11.17 -1.42
CA ARG A 161 -9.01 12.62 -1.68
C ARG A 161 -7.57 13.14 -1.56
N MET A 162 -6.82 12.71 -0.56
CA MET A 162 -5.42 13.10 -0.38
C MET A 162 -4.56 12.66 -1.56
N VAL A 163 -4.73 11.40 -2.01
CA VAL A 163 -3.92 10.81 -3.09
C VAL A 163 -4.28 11.41 -4.46
N ARG A 164 -5.55 11.73 -4.73
CA ARG A 164 -5.96 12.41 -5.97
C ARG A 164 -5.39 13.82 -6.13
N MET A 165 -4.98 14.46 -5.04
CA MET A 165 -4.38 15.80 -5.07
C MET A 165 -2.87 15.77 -5.36
N ILE A 166 -2.27 14.58 -5.45
CA ILE A 166 -0.86 14.42 -5.78
C ILE A 166 -0.68 14.77 -7.26
N GLN A 167 0.15 15.78 -7.52
CA GLN A 167 0.55 16.19 -8.86
C GLN A 167 1.90 15.55 -9.17
N VAL A 168 1.89 14.50 -10.00
CA VAL A 168 3.07 13.74 -10.46
C VAL A 168 3.19 13.72 -11.96
#